data_AF-A0A350QNC4-F1
#
_entry.id   AF-A0A350QNC4-F1
#
_cell.length_a   1.000
_cell.length_b   1.000
_cell.length_c   1.000
_cell.angle_alpha   90.00
_cell.angle_beta   90.00
_cell.angle_gamma   90.00
#
_symmetry.space_group_name_H-M   'P 1'
#
loop_
_entity.id
_entity.type
_entity.pdbx_description
1 polymer ?
#
loop_
_entity_poly.entity_id
_entity_poly.type
_entity_poly.pdbx_seq_one_letter_code
_entity_poly.pdbx_strand_id
1 'polypeptide(L)'
;NAIDAAIAVNATLGVVRPYSCGLGGGGFLVAHDEKTGRSWAMNARETAPRGVWESYFTDLRSSGGPDGASRYGGHAVAVPGTPDGLFLAHRAHGTMPMSRLLA
;
A
#
# COMPACT_ATOMS: atom_id res chain seq x y z
N ASN A 1 -5.30 -9.96 -17.49
CA ASN A 1 -5.45 -8.62 -18.12
C ASN A 1 -4.44 -7.64 -17.50
N ALA A 2 -4.52 -6.32 -17.80
CA ALA A 2 -3.57 -5.34 -17.26
C ALA A 2 -3.59 -5.23 -15.72
N ILE A 3 -4.75 -5.43 -15.08
CA ILE A 3 -4.87 -5.44 -13.62
C ILE A 3 -4.23 -6.69 -13.02
N ASP A 4 -4.47 -7.88 -13.59
CA ASP A 4 -3.79 -9.11 -13.17
C ASP A 4 -2.26 -8.97 -13.27
N ALA A 5 -1.76 -8.39 -14.36
CA ALA A 5 -0.33 -8.14 -14.56
C ALA A 5 0.21 -7.13 -13.53
N ALA A 6 -0.52 -6.06 -13.24
CA ALA A 6 -0.12 -5.08 -12.22
C ALA A 6 0.00 -5.71 -10.82
N ILE A 7 -0.92 -6.62 -10.46
CA ILE A 7 -0.86 -7.36 -9.19
C ILE A 7 0.39 -8.24 -9.13
N ALA A 8 0.64 -9.03 -10.18
CA ALA A 8 1.83 -9.90 -10.25
C ALA A 8 3.15 -9.09 -10.22
N VAL A 9 3.18 -7.96 -10.92
CA VAL A 9 4.34 -7.04 -10.90
C VAL A 9 4.53 -6.43 -9.52
N ASN A 10 3.46 -6.02 -8.81
CA ASN A 10 3.59 -5.50 -7.45
C ASN A 10 4.18 -6.55 -6.50
N ALA A 11 3.68 -7.80 -6.56
CA ALA A 11 4.22 -8.91 -5.76
C ALA A 11 5.69 -9.19 -6.09
N THR A 12 6.04 -9.23 -7.38
CA THR A 12 7.42 -9.41 -7.85
C THR A 12 8.33 -8.30 -7.33
N LEU A 13 7.93 -7.03 -7.48
CA LEU A 13 8.69 -5.88 -6.99
C LEU A 13 8.84 -5.88 -5.46
N GLY A 14 7.85 -6.40 -4.72
CA GLY A 14 7.98 -6.62 -3.29
C GLY A 14 9.13 -7.56 -2.90
N VAL A 15 9.55 -8.45 -3.81
CA VAL A 15 10.68 -9.37 -3.62
C VAL A 15 11.98 -8.78 -4.18
N VAL A 16 11.97 -8.32 -5.44
CA VAL A 16 13.21 -7.90 -6.12
C VAL A 16 13.59 -6.44 -5.86
N ARG A 17 12.67 -5.62 -5.34
CA ARG A 17 12.88 -4.22 -4.95
C ARG A 17 12.22 -3.90 -3.58
N PRO A 18 12.57 -4.64 -2.52
CA PRO A 18 11.84 -4.63 -1.24
C PRO A 18 11.90 -3.28 -0.50
N TYR A 19 12.88 -2.43 -0.81
CA TYR A 19 13.00 -1.09 -0.22
C TYR A 19 12.01 -0.08 -0.83
N SER A 20 11.53 -0.30 -2.05
CA SER A 20 10.76 0.71 -2.80
C SER A 20 9.25 0.53 -2.69
N CYS A 21 8.77 -0.70 -2.54
CA CYS A 21 7.35 -1.02 -2.51
C CYS A 21 7.11 -2.41 -1.92
N GLY A 22 5.85 -2.73 -1.64
CA GLY A 22 5.43 -4.07 -1.26
C GLY A 22 4.20 -4.05 -0.36
N LEU A 23 3.94 -5.21 0.25
CA LEU A 23 2.78 -5.44 1.12
C LEU A 23 2.81 -4.59 2.41
N GLY A 24 3.99 -4.10 2.82
CA GLY A 24 4.16 -3.31 4.04
C GLY A 24 3.86 -1.82 3.90
N GLY A 25 3.45 -1.34 2.72
CA GLY A 25 3.16 0.07 2.47
C GLY A 25 1.78 0.31 1.88
N GLY A 26 1.71 1.29 0.99
CA GLY A 26 0.50 1.68 0.28
C GLY A 26 0.79 2.25 -1.11
N GLY A 27 -0.27 2.67 -1.80
CA GLY A 27 -0.11 3.24 -3.13
C GLY A 27 -1.42 3.63 -3.79
N PHE A 28 -1.31 4.06 -5.05
CA PHE A 28 -2.45 4.37 -5.90
C PHE A 28 -2.35 3.55 -7.16
N LEU A 29 -3.42 2.82 -7.49
CA LEU A 29 -3.55 2.16 -8.78
C LEU A 29 -4.47 3.01 -9.64
N VAL A 30 -3.95 3.54 -10.74
CA VAL A 30 -4.72 4.34 -11.70
C VAL A 30 -4.87 3.51 -12.97
N ALA A 31 -6.10 3.35 -13.44
CA ALA A 31 -6.40 2.52 -14.59
C ALA A 31 -7.45 3.18 -15.48
N HIS A 32 -7.38 2.87 -16.77
CA HIS A 32 -8.36 3.22 -17.77
C HIS A 32 -8.99 1.94 -18.31
N ASP A 33 -10.32 1.89 -18.29
CA ASP A 33 -11.09 0.81 -18.88
C ASP A 33 -11.60 1.24 -20.25
N GLU A 34 -10.99 0.68 -21.29
CA GLU A 34 -11.32 0.98 -22.69
C GLU A 34 -12.75 0.57 -23.06
N LYS A 35 -13.29 -0.48 -22.44
CA LYS A 35 -14.67 -0.95 -22.75
C LYS A 35 -15.72 0.03 -22.28
N THR A 36 -15.47 0.70 -21.16
CA THR A 36 -16.41 1.68 -20.58
C THR A 36 -16.01 3.12 -20.87
N GLY A 37 -14.81 3.36 -21.41
CA GLY A 37 -14.22 4.68 -21.62
C GLY A 37 -13.92 5.44 -20.31
N ARG A 38 -13.92 4.75 -19.16
CA ARG A 38 -13.79 5.38 -17.84
C ARG A 38 -12.42 5.15 -17.25
N SER A 39 -11.89 6.19 -16.62
CA SER A 39 -10.71 6.10 -15.77
C SER A 39 -11.12 6.05 -14.30
N TRP A 40 -10.40 5.26 -13.51
CA TRP A 40 -10.61 5.15 -12.08
C TRP A 40 -9.26 5.06 -11.35
N ALA A 41 -9.29 5.41 -10.07
CA ALA A 41 -8.15 5.29 -9.19
C ALA A 41 -8.57 4.55 -7.93
N MET A 42 -7.76 3.57 -7.53
CA MET A 42 -7.86 2.91 -6.24
C MET A 42 -6.82 3.49 -5.29
N ASN A 43 -7.29 3.98 -4.16
CA ASN A 43 -6.46 4.52 -3.10
C ASN A 43 -6.22 3.43 -2.05
N ALA A 44 -5.00 2.93 -2.00
CA ALA A 44 -4.51 1.98 -1.01
C ALA A 44 -3.46 2.64 -0.10
N ARG A 45 -3.58 3.95 0.13
CA ARG A 45 -2.67 4.71 1.00
C ARG A 45 -2.75 4.20 2.43
N GLU A 46 -1.61 4.18 3.10
CA GLU A 46 -1.54 3.85 4.51
C GLU A 46 -2.34 4.85 5.36
N THR A 47 -2.87 4.36 6.47
CA THR A 47 -3.65 5.18 7.41
C THR A 47 -2.97 5.21 8.77
N ALA A 48 -2.99 6.38 9.42
CA ALA A 48 -2.48 6.50 10.78
C ALA A 48 -3.23 5.54 11.73
N PRO A 49 -2.54 4.81 12.61
CA PRO A 49 -3.19 3.99 13.62
C PRO A 49 -4.10 4.85 14.51
N ARG A 50 -5.21 4.27 14.99
CA ARG A 50 -6.21 4.98 15.82
C ARG A 50 -5.63 5.62 17.10
N GLY A 51 -4.49 5.14 17.59
CA GLY A 51 -3.81 5.66 18.78
C GLY A 51 -2.90 6.88 18.53
N VAL A 52 -2.85 7.42 17.32
CA VAL A 52 -2.01 8.57 16.95
C VAL A 52 -2.87 9.83 16.87
N TRP A 53 -2.33 10.96 17.31
CA TRP A 53 -2.96 12.29 17.29
C TRP A 53 -2.05 13.32 16.62
N GLU A 54 -2.54 14.55 16.44
CA GLU A 54 -1.87 15.61 15.67
C GLU A 54 -0.45 15.93 16.15
N SER A 55 -0.24 16.08 17.47
CA SER A 55 1.05 16.40 18.09
C SER A 55 1.89 15.17 18.48
N TYR A 56 1.55 13.97 18.00
CA TYR A 56 2.17 12.72 18.44
C TYR A 56 3.71 12.74 18.44
N PHE A 57 4.32 13.15 17.32
CA PHE A 57 5.79 13.15 17.20
C PHE A 57 6.46 14.27 18.00
N THR A 58 5.80 15.41 18.20
CA THR A 58 6.34 16.49 19.04
C THR A 58 6.28 16.11 20.52
N ASP A 59 5.22 15.43 20.93
CA ASP A 59 5.03 14.96 22.32
C ASP A 59 6.00 13.81 22.62
N LEU A 60 6.17 12.89 21.66
CA LEU A 60 7.15 11.80 21.77
C LEU A 60 8.58 12.35 21.91
N ARG A 61 8.96 13.34 21.11
CA ARG A 61 10.28 13.99 21.25
C ARG A 61 10.45 14.66 22.61
N SER A 62 9.42 15.38 23.06
CA SER A 62 9.46 16.12 24.33
C SER A 62 9.50 15.22 25.57
N SER A 63 9.03 13.98 25.44
CA SER A 63 9.06 12.95 26.49
C SER A 63 10.30 12.06 26.45
N GLY A 64 11.31 12.40 25.64
CA GLY A 64 12.56 11.63 25.55
C GLY A 64 12.49 10.41 24.64
N GLY A 65 11.53 10.39 23.70
CA GLY A 65 11.44 9.37 22.67
C GLY A 65 12.65 9.35 21.72
N PRO A 66 12.78 8.29 20.90
CA PRO A 66 13.96 8.10 20.05
C PRO A 66 14.14 9.22 19.02
N ASP A 67 15.39 9.62 18.78
CA ASP A 67 15.71 10.52 17.69
C ASP A 67 15.34 9.91 16.34
N GLY A 68 14.69 10.70 15.49
CA GLY A 68 14.23 10.25 14.18
C GLY A 68 13.03 9.29 14.21
N ALA A 69 12.29 9.19 15.31
CA ALA A 69 11.11 8.32 15.45
C ALA A 69 10.01 8.56 14.39
N SER A 70 10.00 9.71 13.70
CA SER A 70 9.11 9.97 12.56
C SER A 70 9.53 9.29 11.26
N ARG A 71 10.73 8.69 11.22
CA ARG A 71 11.30 8.04 10.04
C ARG A 71 11.74 6.60 10.33
N TYR A 72 12.16 6.32 11.55
CA TYR A 72 12.78 5.06 11.93
C TYR A 72 12.06 4.42 13.11
N GLY A 73 11.96 3.09 13.09
CA GLY A 73 11.30 2.30 14.14
C GLY A 73 9.77 2.27 14.00
N GLY A 74 9.12 1.62 14.97
CA GLY A 74 7.69 1.31 14.91
C GLY A 74 6.76 2.52 14.92
N HIS A 75 7.19 3.65 15.50
CA HIS A 75 6.40 4.89 15.54
C HIS A 75 6.14 5.50 14.16
N ALA A 76 6.99 5.20 13.18
CA ALA A 76 6.84 5.67 11.81
C ALA A 76 5.92 4.77 10.95
N VAL A 77 5.47 3.63 11.48
CA VAL A 77 4.68 2.63 10.74
C VAL A 77 3.20 2.98 10.77
N ALA A 78 2.63 3.23 9.60
CA ALA A 78 1.19 3.34 9.39
C ALA A 78 0.56 1.97 9.06
N VAL A 79 -0.77 1.86 9.09
CA VAL A 79 -1.48 0.63 8.72
C VAL A 79 -1.31 0.39 7.20
N PRO A 80 -0.68 -0.72 6.76
CA PRO A 80 -0.46 -0.97 5.33
C PRO A 80 -1.76 -1.12 4.54
N GLY A 81 -1.84 -0.47 3.39
CA GLY A 81 -3.01 -0.49 2.51
C GLY A 81 -2.85 -1.37 1.26
N THR A 82 -1.62 -1.63 0.82
CA THR A 82 -1.36 -2.41 -0.40
C THR A 82 -2.08 -3.76 -0.43
N PRO A 83 -2.08 -4.60 0.64
CA PRO A 83 -2.75 -5.89 0.60
C PRO A 83 -4.23 -5.77 0.24
N ASP A 84 -4.98 -4.92 0.93
CA ASP A 84 -6.40 -4.70 0.67
C ASP A 84 -6.62 -4.11 -0.74
N GLY A 85 -5.79 -3.15 -1.14
CA GLY A 85 -5.82 -2.57 -2.49
C GLY A 85 -5.67 -3.60 -3.61
N LEU A 86 -4.73 -4.54 -3.48
CA LEU A 86 -4.54 -5.60 -4.49
C LEU A 86 -5.76 -6.53 -4.56
N PHE A 87 -6.32 -6.93 -3.42
CA PHE A 87 -7.52 -7.77 -3.38
C PHE A 87 -8.77 -7.05 -3.90
N LEU A 88 -8.92 -5.75 -3.62
CA LEU A 88 -10.02 -4.95 -4.17
C LEU A 88 -9.90 -4.79 -5.68
N ALA A 89 -8.69 -4.49 -6.20
CA ALA A 89 -8.46 -4.39 -7.64
C ALA A 89 -8.72 -5.73 -8.34
N HIS A 90 -8.27 -6.83 -7.73
CA HIS A 90 -8.53 -8.19 -8.21
C HIS A 90 -10.01 -8.54 -8.22
N ARG A 91 -10.75 -8.22 -7.16
CA ARG A 91 -12.20 -8.47 -7.08
C ARG A 91 -12.97 -7.69 -8.14
N ALA A 92 -12.57 -6.45 -8.43
CA ALA A 92 -13.25 -5.59 -9.37
C ALA A 92 -12.93 -5.93 -10.84
N HIS A 93 -11.68 -6.29 -11.14
CA HIS A 93 -11.20 -6.39 -12.52
C HIS A 93 -10.31 -7.61 -12.81
N GLY A 94 -10.01 -8.44 -11.84
CA GLY A 94 -9.15 -9.63 -12.01
C GLY A 94 -9.82 -10.69 -12.87
N THR A 95 -9.01 -11.39 -13.67
CA THR A 95 -9.49 -12.49 -14.54
C THR A 95 -8.77 -13.81 -14.32
N MET A 96 -7.70 -13.81 -13.51
CA MET A 96 -6.95 -15.03 -13.14
C MET A 96 -7.08 -15.28 -11.63
N PRO A 97 -6.99 -16.53 -11.15
CA PRO A 97 -6.97 -16.80 -9.71
C PRO A 97 -5.81 -16.06 -9.03
N MET A 98 -6.06 -15.44 -7.88
CA MET A 98 -5.02 -14.71 -7.12
C MET A 98 -3.80 -15.59 -6.83
N SER A 99 -4.02 -16.88 -6.53
CA SER A 99 -2.94 -17.85 -6.31
C SER A 99 -1.99 -18.00 -7.50
N ARG A 100 -2.47 -17.80 -8.74
CA ARG A 100 -1.62 -17.83 -9.93
C ARG A 100 -0.84 -16.52 -10.10
N LEU A 101 -1.37 -15.40 -9.64
CA LEU A 101 -0.70 -14.10 -9.71
C LEU A 101 0.42 -13.94 -8.69
N LEU A 102 0.32 -14.67 -7.56
CA LEU A 102 1.26 -14.64 -6.44
C LEU A 102 2.20 -15.87 -6.41
N ALA A 103 2.13 -16.74 -7.41
CA ALA A 103 2.92 -17.96 -7.50
C ALA A 103 4.41 -17.70 -7.78
#